data_AF-A0A392SUF7-F1
#
_entry.id   AF-A0A392SUF7-F1
#
_cell.length_a   1.000
_cell.length_b   1.000
_cell.length_c   1.000
_cell.angle_alpha   90.00
_cell.angle_beta   90.00
_cell.angle_gamma   90.00
#
_symmetry.space_group_name_H-M   'P 1'
#
loop_
_entity.id
_entity.type
_entity.pdbx_description
1 polymer ?
#
loop_
_entity_poly.entity_id
_entity_poly.type
_entity_poly.pdbx_seq_one_letter_code
_entity_poly.pdbx_strand_id
1 'polypeptide(L)' 'MMYDGGDYESCCACHGDNGGEHKRRCDGTHVSVDRYEGRGYWVVNVKSRDRPKLLFDIVCVLTDMQYEVFHAAVTSN' A
#
# COMPACT_ATOMS: atom_id res chain seq x y z
N MET A 1 2.53 14.40 17.71
CA MET A 1 1.27 14.39 16.90
C MET A 1 1.20 13.03 16.22
N MET A 2 0.10 12.59 15.60
CA MET A 2 -0.06 11.22 15.07
C MET A 2 0.86 10.82 13.89
N TYR A 3 1.97 11.53 13.66
CA TYR A 3 2.88 11.38 12.52
C TYR A 3 4.35 11.24 12.95
N ASP A 4 4.62 10.66 14.12
CA ASP A 4 5.96 10.68 14.75
C ASP A 4 6.90 9.53 14.34
N GLY A 5 6.68 8.91 13.19
CA GLY A 5 7.65 8.03 12.57
C GLY A 5 7.59 8.26 11.07
N GLY A 6 8.73 8.45 10.40
CA GLY A 6 8.86 8.47 8.94
C GLY A 6 8.47 7.13 8.27
N ASP A 7 7.47 6.46 8.84
CA ASP A 7 7.00 5.15 8.47
C ASP A 7 6.16 5.17 7.19
N TYR A 8 5.82 6.36 6.69
CA TYR A 8 5.17 6.54 5.39
C TYR A 8 6.17 6.82 4.26
N GLU A 9 7.48 6.84 4.53
CA GLU A 9 8.49 7.09 3.50
C GLU A 9 8.41 6.04 2.39
N SER A 10 8.04 6.49 1.19
CA SER A 10 8.07 5.70 -0.03
C SER A 10 9.53 5.45 -0.43
N CYS A 11 9.83 4.27 -0.99
CA CYS A 11 11.16 4.00 -1.52
C CYS A 11 11.46 4.97 -2.69
N CYS A 12 12.35 5.93 -2.49
CA CYS A 12 12.85 6.82 -3.55
C CYS A 12 13.54 6.06 -4.71
N ALA A 13 13.90 4.79 -4.50
CA ALA A 13 14.56 3.93 -5.48
C ALA A 13 13.61 3.32 -6.54
N CYS A 14 12.29 3.46 -6.41
CA CYS A 14 11.32 2.85 -7.33
C CYS A 14 10.71 3.85 -8.33
N HIS A 15 11.00 5.15 -8.20
CA HIS A 15 10.48 6.20 -9.07
C HIS A 15 11.48 6.53 -10.17
N GLY A 16 11.55 5.68 -11.19
CA GLY A 16 12.18 6.03 -12.46
C GLY A 16 13.38 5.15 -12.84
N ASP A 17 13.24 4.62 -14.05
CA ASP A 17 14.23 4.02 -14.94
C ASP A 17 14.42 2.49 -14.92
N ASN A 18 14.35 1.96 -16.14
CA ASN A 18 14.29 0.56 -16.53
C ASN A 18 15.72 0.00 -16.65
N GLY A 19 16.53 0.16 -15.60
CA GLY A 19 17.96 -0.09 -15.66
C GLY A 19 18.56 -0.53 -14.33
N GLY A 20 18.83 -1.82 -14.20
CA GLY A 20 19.92 -2.37 -13.40
C GLY A 20 19.78 -2.32 -11.87
N GLU A 21 19.60 -3.50 -11.28
CA GLU A 21 19.74 -3.81 -9.85
C GLU A 21 18.59 -3.36 -8.94
N HIS A 22 17.49 -4.12 -9.01
CA HIS A 22 16.57 -4.28 -7.88
C HIS A 22 17.38 -4.59 -6.61
N LYS A 23 17.56 -3.61 -5.73
CA LYS A 23 17.97 -3.87 -4.35
C LYS A 23 16.94 -4.83 -3.77
N ARG A 24 17.37 -6.05 -3.47
CA ARG A 24 16.58 -7.18 -2.93
C ARG A 24 15.97 -6.91 -1.53
N ARG A 25 15.87 -5.64 -1.11
CA ARG A 25 15.40 -5.14 0.18
C ARG A 25 14.82 -3.71 0.07
N CYS A 26 13.97 -3.41 -0.92
CA CYS A 26 13.13 -2.22 -0.77
C CYS A 26 12.02 -2.57 0.24
N ASP A 27 12.10 -1.94 1.42
CA ASP A 27 11.18 -2.06 2.55
C ASP A 27 10.11 -0.94 2.57
N GLY A 28 10.07 -0.15 1.49
CA GLY A 28 9.08 0.90 1.28
C GLY A 28 7.68 0.36 1.01
N THR A 29 6.68 1.21 1.25
CA THR A 29 5.29 0.91 0.94
C THR A 29 5.07 0.93 -0.57
N HIS A 30 4.54 -0.16 -1.13
CA HIS A 30 4.12 -0.25 -2.52
C HIS A 30 2.61 -0.40 -2.57
N VAL A 31 1.98 0.36 -3.47
CA VAL A 31 0.53 0.34 -3.66
C VAL A 31 0.24 0.11 -5.13
N SER A 32 -0.60 -0.87 -5.45
CA SER A 32 -1.21 -1.03 -6.78
C SER A 32 -2.73 -0.99 -6.66
N VAL A 33 -3.37 -0.53 -7.72
CA VAL A 33 -4.83 -0.49 -7.83
C VAL A 33 -5.21 -1.20 -9.12
N ASP A 34 -5.94 -2.30 -8.97
CA ASP A 34 -6.30 -3.19 -10.05
C ASP A 34 -7.82 -3.30 -10.15
N ARG A 35 -8.35 -3.31 -11.38
CA ARG A 35 -9.78 -3.50 -11.61
C ARG A 35 -10.10 -4.99 -11.66
N TYR A 36 -10.99 -5.47 -10.79
CA TYR A 36 -11.46 -6.84 -10.86
C TYR A 36 -12.69 -6.94 -11.78
N GLU A 37 -12.43 -7.24 -13.05
CA GLU A 37 -13.41 -7.31 -14.14
C GLU A 37 -14.65 -8.16 -13.81
N GLY A 38 -14.47 -9.26 -13.06
CA GLY A 38 -15.55 -10.23 -12.79
C GLY A 38 -16.54 -9.86 -11.68
N ARG A 39 -16.26 -8.84 -10.85
CA ARG A 39 -17.11 -8.46 -9.70
C ARG A 39 -17.34 -6.95 -9.57
N GLY A 40 -16.87 -6.15 -10.52
CA GLY A 40 -17.20 -4.73 -10.60
C GLY A 40 -16.59 -3.85 -9.51
N TYR A 41 -15.58 -4.33 -8.77
CA TYR A 41 -14.89 -3.56 -7.75
C TYR A 41 -13.39 -3.41 -8.03
N TRP A 42 -12.78 -2.46 -7.33
CA TRP A 42 -11.35 -2.20 -7.36
C TRP A 42 -10.66 -2.98 -6.24
N VAL A 43 -9.50 -3.54 -6.55
CA VAL A 43 -8.61 -4.20 -5.59
C VAL A 43 -7.44 -3.29 -5.35
N VAL A 44 -7.24 -2.91 -4.08
CA VAL A 44 -6.06 -2.15 -3.66
C VAL A 44 -5.09 -3.13 -3.03
N ASN A 45 -3.91 -3.30 -3.62
CA ASN A 45 -2.85 -4.12 -3.05
C ASN A 45 -1.83 -3.21 -2.36
N VAL A 46 -1.58 -3.44 -1.07
CA VAL A 46 -0.60 -2.69 -0.29
C VAL A 46 0.43 -3.65 0.26
N LYS A 47 1.69 -3.44 -0.09
CA LYS A 47 2.84 -4.14 0.49
C LYS A 47 3.67 -3.15 1.28
N SER A 48 3.80 -3.37 2.58
CA SER A 48 4.63 -2.53 3.45
C SER A 48 5.36 -3.39 4.47
N ARG A 49 6.38 -2.82 5.11
CA ARG A 49 6.93 -3.35 6.36
C ARG A 49 5.83 -3.36 7.43
N ASP A 50 5.93 -4.26 8.41
CA ASP A 50 5.02 -4.23 9.54
C ASP A 50 5.11 -2.86 10.23
N ARG A 51 3.97 -2.16 10.27
CA ARG A 51 3.86 -0.79 10.74
C ARG A 51 2.57 -0.69 11.55
N PRO A 52 2.66 -0.18 12.80
CA PRO A 52 1.47 0.07 13.60
C PRO A 52 0.46 0.92 12.81
N LYS A 53 -0.82 0.53 12.87
CA LYS A 53 -1.95 1.25 12.26
C LYS A 53 -2.03 1.26 10.72
N LEU A 54 -1.17 0.55 9.99
CA LEU A 54 -1.23 0.50 8.52
C LEU A 54 -2.65 0.20 7.99
N LEU A 55 -3.31 -0.83 8.52
CA LEU A 55 -4.67 -1.21 8.10
C LEU A 55 -5.71 -0.14 8.45
N PHE A 56 -5.54 0.52 9.60
CA PHE A 56 -6.43 1.60 10.02
C PHE A 56 -6.31 2.79 9.06
N ASP A 57 -5.09 3.20 8.73
CA ASP A 57 -4.82 4.29 7.79
C ASP A 57 -5.41 3.97 6.41
N ILE A 58 -5.25 2.73 5.92
CA ILE A 58 -5.84 2.29 4.65
C ILE A 58 -7.37 2.41 4.68
N VAL A 59 -8.02 1.88 5.72
CA VAL A 59 -9.49 1.93 5.82
C VAL A 59 -9.97 3.37 5.94
N CYS A 60 -9.33 4.20 6.77
CA CYS A 60 -9.67 5.61 6.91
C CYS A 60 -9.57 6.35 5.58
N VAL A 61 -8.47 6.20 4.84
CA VAL A 61 -8.29 6.84 3.54
C VAL A 61 -9.36 6.39 2.53
N LEU A 62 -9.68 5.09 2.49
CA LEU A 62 -10.73 4.58 1.61
C LEU A 62 -12.11 5.14 1.98
N THR A 63 -12.44 5.21 3.28
CA THR A 63 -13.71 5.75 3.75
C THR A 63 -13.81 7.26 3.58
N ASP A 64 -12.71 8.00 3.74
CA ASP A 64 -12.65 9.44 3.53
C ASP A 64 -12.89 9.80 2.06
N MET A 65 -12.45 8.93 1.15
CA MET A 65 -12.76 9.00 -0.29
C MET A 65 -14.15 8.43 -0.65
N GLN A 66 -14.96 8.06 0.35
CA GLN A 66 -16.31 7.52 0.17
C GLN A 66 -16.35 6.16 -0.56
N TYR A 67 -15.29 5.35 -0.44
CA TYR A 67 -15.30 3.96 -0.91
C TYR A 67 -15.81 3.00 0.16
N GLU A 68 -16.60 2.02 -0.26
CA GLU A 68 -17.05 0.90 0.58
C GLU A 68 -16.05 -0.27 0.48
N VAL A 69 -15.58 -0.76 1.63
CA VAL A 69 -14.67 -1.92 1.70
C VAL A 69 -15.47 -3.19 1.94
N PHE A 70 -15.58 -4.05 0.93
CA PHE A 70 -16.33 -5.31 1.01
C PHE A 70 -15.52 -6.44 1.67
N HIS A 71 -14.22 -6.54 1.35
CA HIS A 71 -13.35 -7.60 1.84
C HIS A 71 -11.90 -7.11 1.90
N ALA A 72 -11.17 -7.54 2.91
CA ALA A 72 -9.73 -7.31 3.07
C ALA A 72 -9.06 -8.58 3.60
N ALA A 73 -7.84 -8.84 3.12
CA ALA A 73 -7.01 -9.94 3.58
C ALA A 73 -5.58 -9.43 3.82
N VAL A 74 -4.93 -9.96 4.86
CA VAL A 74 -3.59 -9.56 5.26
C VAL A 74 -2.74 -10.81 5.36
N THR A 75 -1.60 -10.79 4.69
CA THR A 75 -0.62 -11.88 4.72
C THR A 75 0.77 -11.30 4.98
N SER A 76 1.57 -12.02 5.75
CA SER A 76 3.02 -11.77 5.84
C SER A 76 3.73 -12.78 4.95
N ASN A 77 4.84 -12.35 4.34
CA ASN A 77 5.80 -13.24 3.69
C ASN A 77 6.86 -13.73 4.68
#